data_AF-A0AAV0WMP0-F1
#
_entry.id   AF-A0AAV0WMP0-F1
#
_cell.length_a   1.000
_cell.length_b   1.000
_cell.length_c   1.000
_cell.angle_alpha   90.00
_cell.angle_beta   90.00
_cell.angle_gamma   90.00
#
_symmetry.space_group_name_H-M   'P 1'
#
loop_
_entity.id
_entity.type
_entity.pdbx_description
1 polymer ?
#
loop_
_entity_poly.entity_id
_entity_poly.type
_entity_poly.pdbx_seq_one_letter_code
_entity_poly.pdbx_strand_id
1 'polypeptide(L)'
;MFEANETKSPRQLLLSLFTIILTSCNPSNPQYLWEKYKESMSKDILYRWRISKDTTEIDFDNEIFNESLIKIDDACVLEKI
;
A
#
# COMPACT_ATOMS: atom_id res chain seq x y z
N MET A 1 12.51 3.02 28.84
CA MET A 1 12.83 4.06 27.84
C MET A 1 13.31 3.34 26.58
N PHE A 2 12.37 2.94 25.72
CA PHE A 2 12.63 2.38 24.39
C PHE A 2 11.78 3.20 23.43
N GLU A 3 12.27 4.39 23.07
CA GLU A 3 11.78 5.07 21.87
C GLU A 3 12.52 4.43 20.70
N ALA A 4 12.12 3.19 20.37
CA ALA A 4 12.57 2.55 19.15
C ALA A 4 11.93 3.33 17.99
N ASN A 5 12.77 4.14 17.36
CA ASN A 5 12.53 4.77 16.07
C ASN A 5 12.05 3.71 15.06
N GLU A 6 10.74 3.48 14.98
CA GLU A 6 10.13 2.71 13.89
C GLU A 6 10.38 3.50 12.61
N THR A 7 11.49 3.19 11.95
CA THR A 7 11.74 3.68 10.61
C THR A 7 10.78 2.90 9.71
N LYS A 8 9.52 3.35 9.64
CA LYS A 8 8.52 2.81 8.71
C LYS A 8 9.18 2.80 7.34
N SER A 9 9.22 1.64 6.70
CA SER A 9 9.74 1.54 5.33
C SER A 9 8.99 2.52 4.43
N PRO A 10 9.58 3.04 3.34
CA PRO A 10 8.89 3.95 2.42
C PRO A 10 7.51 3.42 1.97
N ARG A 11 7.39 2.09 1.89
CA ARG A 11 6.14 1.35 1.68
C ARG A 11 5.11 1.61 2.78
N GLN A 12 5.47 1.36 4.03
CA GLN A 12 4.58 1.54 5.19
C GLN A 12 4.16 3.00 5.36
N LEU A 13 5.05 3.96 5.05
CA LEU A 13 4.72 5.38 5.07
C LEU A 13 3.66 5.74 4.01
N LEU A 14 3.81 5.25 2.78
CA LEU A 14 2.84 5.48 1.71
C LEU A 14 1.46 4.86 2.03
N LEU A 15 1.45 3.62 2.52
CA LEU A 15 0.21 2.94 2.93
C LEU A 15 -0.45 3.66 4.11
N SER A 16 0.33 4.01 5.15
CA SER A 16 -0.21 4.74 6.31
C SER A 16 -0.79 6.10 5.90
N LEU A 17 -0.08 6.86 5.05
CA LEU A 17 -0.58 8.15 4.57
C LEU A 17 -1.87 8.01 3.77
N PHE A 18 -1.97 6.98 2.92
CA PHE A 18 -3.18 6.71 2.16
C PHE A 18 -4.36 6.33 3.07
N THR A 19 -4.12 5.48 4.07
CA THR A 19 -5.10 5.12 5.10
C THR A 19 -5.56 6.34 5.89
N ILE A 20 -4.64 7.22 6.30
CA ILE A 20 -4.98 8.48 7.00
C ILE A 20 -5.84 9.36 6.09
N ILE A 21 -5.48 9.52 4.82
CA ILE A 21 -6.27 10.32 3.87
C ILE A 21 -7.68 9.74 3.74
N LEU A 22 -7.82 8.43 3.56
CA LEU A 22 -9.12 7.78 3.42
C LEU A 22 -9.99 7.90 4.68
N THR A 23 -9.41 7.75 5.87
CA THR A 23 -10.14 7.71 7.14
C THR A 23 -10.39 9.08 7.76
N SER A 24 -9.43 10.01 7.65
CA SER A 24 -9.48 11.31 8.32
C SER A 24 -9.83 12.47 7.39
N CYS A 25 -9.43 12.41 6.12
CA CYS A 25 -9.69 13.49 5.16
C CYS A 25 -10.95 13.25 4.32
N ASN A 26 -11.60 12.09 4.46
CA ASN A 26 -12.84 11.68 3.78
C ASN A 26 -12.92 12.24 2.34
N PRO A 27 -11.99 11.83 1.47
CA PRO A 27 -11.81 12.46 0.17
C PRO A 27 -13.09 12.38 -0.63
N SER A 28 -13.42 13.45 -1.36
CA SER A 28 -14.66 13.54 -2.15
C SER A 28 -14.80 12.43 -3.20
N ASN A 29 -13.69 11.81 -3.60
CA ASN A 29 -13.68 10.66 -4.50
C ASN A 29 -12.50 9.70 -4.18
N PRO A 30 -12.69 8.74 -3.25
CA PRO A 30 -11.65 7.77 -2.88
C PRO A 30 -11.28 6.83 -4.03
N GLN A 31 -12.24 6.53 -4.92
CA GLN A 31 -12.02 5.65 -6.06
C GLN A 31 -11.09 6.28 -7.10
N TYR A 32 -11.30 7.56 -7.42
CA TYR A 32 -10.38 8.29 -8.30
C TYR A 32 -8.97 8.40 -7.72
N LEU A 33 -8.86 8.58 -6.39
CA LEU A 33 -7.57 8.60 -5.71
C LEU A 33 -6.87 7.24 -5.83
N TRP A 34 -7.58 6.14 -5.59
CA TRP A 34 -7.05 4.79 -5.80
C TRP A 34 -6.60 4.57 -7.25
N GLU A 35 -7.44 4.85 -8.24
CA GLU A 35 -7.09 4.67 -9.65
C GLU A 35 -5.82 5.46 -10.06
N LYS A 36 -5.64 6.65 -9.50
CA LYS A 36 -4.47 7.50 -9.76
C LYS A 36 -3.18 6.96 -9.13
N TYR A 37 -3.26 6.31 -7.98
CA TYR A 37 -2.09 5.91 -7.19
C TYR A 37 -1.88 4.40 -7.09
N LYS A 38 -2.79 3.55 -7.60
CA LYS A 38 -2.74 2.08 -7.47
C LYS A 38 -1.42 1.48 -7.93
N GLU A 39 -0.87 1.90 -9.07
CA GLU A 39 0.42 1.41 -9.56
C GLU A 39 1.57 1.74 -8.60
N SER A 40 1.55 2.95 -8.03
CA SER A 40 2.55 3.37 -7.04
C SER A 40 2.39 2.62 -5.72
N MET A 41 1.15 2.31 -5.32
CA MET A 41 0.81 1.56 -4.11
C MET A 41 1.06 0.05 -4.24
N SER A 42 1.26 -0.46 -5.46
CA SER A 42 1.47 -1.88 -5.75
C SER A 42 2.82 -2.21 -6.40
N LYS A 43 3.64 -1.20 -6.69
CA LYS A 43 4.97 -1.35 -7.33
C LYS A 43 5.90 -2.28 -6.56
N ASP A 44 5.74 -2.23 -5.26
CA ASP A 44 6.45 -2.92 -4.21
C ASP A 44 6.01 -4.39 -4.07
N ILE A 45 4.77 -4.71 -4.47
CA ILE A 45 4.21 -6.06 -4.64
C ILE A 45 4.67 -6.65 -5.97
N LEU A 46 4.55 -5.89 -7.05
CA LEU A 46 5.06 -6.25 -8.37
C LEU A 46 6.55 -6.61 -8.31
N TYR A 47 7.35 -5.82 -7.60
CA TYR A 47 8.77 -6.10 -7.39
C TYR A 47 9.01 -7.44 -6.65
N ARG A 48 8.23 -7.74 -5.61
CA ARG A 48 8.33 -9.01 -4.88
C ARG A 48 7.96 -10.20 -5.76
N TRP A 49 6.93 -10.06 -6.58
CA TRP A 49 6.49 -11.10 -7.51
C TRP A 49 7.54 -11.39 -8.58
N ARG A 50 8.14 -10.34 -9.14
CA ARG A 50 9.24 -10.45 -10.12
C ARG A 50 10.46 -11.16 -9.54
N ILE A 51 10.86 -10.82 -8.31
CA ILE A 51 11.93 -11.54 -7.60
C ILE A 51 11.54 -13.00 -7.38
N SER A 52 10.31 -13.26 -6.92
CA SER A 52 9.88 -14.62 -6.57
C SER A 52 9.79 -15.56 -7.77
N LYS A 53 9.51 -15.04 -8.97
CA LYS A 53 9.38 -15.83 -10.20
C LYS A 53 10.61 -15.72 -11.12
N ASP A 54 11.64 -14.99 -10.69
CA ASP A 54 12.85 -14.68 -11.48
C ASP A 54 12.54 -14.19 -12.90
N THR A 55 11.54 -13.32 -13.03
CA THR A 55 11.10 -12.78 -14.32
C THR A 55 10.70 -11.32 -14.20
N THR A 56 10.97 -10.56 -15.26
CA THR A 56 10.55 -9.15 -15.41
C THR A 56 9.27 -8.99 -16.23
N GLU A 57 8.75 -10.09 -16.80
CA GLU A 57 7.59 -10.08 -17.72
C GLU A 57 6.25 -9.92 -17.00
N ILE A 58 6.22 -10.03 -15.67
CA ILE A 58 5.03 -9.74 -14.88
C ILE A 58 4.77 -8.24 -14.95
N ASP A 59 3.58 -7.85 -15.35
CA ASP A 59 3.11 -6.46 -15.30
C ASP A 59 2.01 -6.29 -14.23
N PHE A 60 1.51 -5.08 -14.04
CA PHE A 60 0.40 -4.82 -13.13
C PHE A 60 -0.87 -5.56 -13.58
N ASP A 61 -1.48 -6.28 -12.65
CA ASP A 61 -2.76 -6.94 -12.85
C ASP A 61 -3.68 -6.73 -11.63
N ASN A 62 -4.90 -7.25 -11.74
CA ASN A 62 -5.88 -7.16 -10.65
C ASN A 62 -5.44 -7.92 -9.39
N GLU A 63 -4.61 -8.95 -9.49
CA GLU A 63 -4.13 -9.70 -8.32
C GLU A 63 -3.16 -8.85 -7.49
N ILE A 64 -2.24 -8.15 -8.16
CA ILE A 64 -1.29 -7.21 -7.56
C ILE A 64 -2.03 -6.03 -6.91
N PHE A 65 -3.04 -5.48 -7.57
CA PHE A 65 -3.86 -4.41 -6.99
C PHE A 65 -4.67 -4.89 -5.78
N ASN A 66 -5.24 -6.08 -5.84
CA ASN A 66 -5.98 -6.67 -4.72
C ASN A 66 -5.07 -6.95 -3.52
N GLU A 67 -3.86 -7.46 -3.72
CA GLU A 67 -2.89 -7.67 -2.63
C GLU A 67 -2.55 -6.33 -1.95
N SER A 68 -2.40 -5.23 -2.71
CA SER A 68 -2.22 -3.89 -2.13
C SER A 68 -3.41 -3.43 -1.31
N LEU A 69 -4.64 -3.67 -1.77
CA LEU A 69 -5.84 -3.28 -1.01
C LEU A 69 -5.94 -4.04 0.31
N ILE A 70 -5.66 -5.35 0.31
CA ILE A 70 -5.60 -6.17 1.53
C ILE A 70 -4.56 -5.61 2.51
N LYS A 71 -3.37 -5.23 2.00
CA LYS A 71 -2.32 -4.61 2.82
C LYS A 71 -2.73 -3.27 3.43
N ILE A 72 -3.49 -2.46 2.69
CA ILE A 72 -4.03 -1.19 3.18
C ILE A 72 -5.06 -1.44 4.28
N ASP A 73 -5.92 -2.44 4.11
CA ASP A 73 -6.91 -2.84 5.11
C ASP A 73 -6.23 -3.34 6.40
N ASP A 74 -5.24 -4.24 6.28
CA ASP A 74 -4.43 -4.72 7.41
C ASP A 74 -3.77 -3.56 8.18
N ALA A 75 -3.20 -2.58 7.46
CA ALA A 75 -2.60 -1.41 8.07
C ALA A 75 -3.63 -0.52 8.78
N CYS A 76 -4.85 -0.40 8.23
CA CYS A 76 -5.94 0.34 8.84
C CYS A 76 -6.47 -0.32 10.13
N VAL A 77 -6.44 -1.65 10.20
CA VAL A 77 -6.86 -2.39 11.40
C VAL A 77 -5.83 -2.25 12.52
N LEU A 78 -4.54 -2.16 12.18
CA LEU A 78 -3.46 -2.00 13.18
C LEU A 78 -3.39 -0.61 13.81
N GLU A 79 -3.88 0.45 13.15
CA GLU A 79 -3.97 1.81 13.74
C GLU A 79 -5.20 2.02 14.65
N LYS A 80 -6.05 1.01 14.84
CA LYS A 80 -7.25 1.06 15.72
C LYS A 80 -7.02 0.55 17.15
N ILE A 81 -5.77 0.39 17.60
CA ILE A 81 -5.43 -0.08 18.96
C ILE A 81 -4.91 1.06 19.82
#